data_AF-D7NCQ5-F1
#
_entry.id   AF-D7NCQ5-F1
#
_cell.length_a   1.000
_cell.length_b   1.000
_cell.length_c   1.000
_cell.angle_alpha   90.00
_cell.angle_beta   90.00
_cell.angle_gamma   90.00
#
_symmetry.space_group_name_H-M   'P 1'
#
loop_
_entity.id
_entity.type
_entity.pdbx_description
1 polymer ?
#
loop_
_entity_poly.entity_id
_entity_poly.type
_entity_poly.pdbx_seq_one_letter_code
_entity_poly.pdbx_strand_id
1 'polypeptide(L)'
;MIKFIILTMSMFLTACVAPTPKKNASKKSNQMVYLEKLDTADANKRILEYRKKEEAENPDEQFMDSASYCEYTDSMGYEVYLAKYDDGYLKRRQINGALFGELRYYFLNGNLQQLGEYYSRDFECGIWKEYDIEGHLLKEVNKDEPYKQFSWQKVLLFTKKKDIDLNDERTYVGRYIDESNIPCWDISWHKKGEGFRS
;
A
#
# COMPACT_ATOMS: atom_id res chain seq x y z
N MET A 1 18.70 69.17 59.30
CA MET A 1 17.60 70.01 58.77
C MET A 1 16.63 69.10 58.05
N ILE A 2 15.43 69.02 58.61
CA ILE A 2 14.33 68.13 58.23
C ILE A 2 13.71 68.65 56.93
N LYS A 3 13.51 67.79 55.93
CA LYS A 3 12.65 68.09 54.77
C LYS A 3 11.69 66.92 54.49
N PHE A 4 10.49 67.14 55.01
CA PHE A 4 9.16 66.83 54.48
C PHE A 4 8.96 65.62 53.56
N ILE A 5 8.20 64.68 54.11
CA ILE A 5 7.43 63.61 53.46
C ILE A 5 6.32 64.24 52.61
N ILE A 6 6.16 63.79 51.37
CA ILE A 6 4.91 63.92 50.61
C ILE A 6 4.51 62.51 50.13
N LEU A 7 3.46 61.99 50.74
CA LEU A 7 2.75 60.77 50.37
C LEU A 7 1.78 61.09 49.23
N THR A 8 2.00 60.55 48.03
CA THR A 8 0.99 60.52 46.97
C THR A 8 0.40 59.11 46.88
N MET A 9 -0.74 58.92 47.53
CA MET A 9 -1.66 57.79 47.34
C MET A 9 -2.15 57.80 45.89
N SER A 10 -1.70 56.86 45.06
CA SER A 10 -2.25 56.61 43.73
C SER A 10 -3.16 55.38 43.80
N MET A 11 -4.47 55.63 43.85
CA MET A 11 -5.50 54.63 43.64
C MET A 11 -5.48 54.20 42.17
N PHE A 12 -4.90 53.04 41.87
CA PHE A 12 -5.13 52.39 40.58
C PHE A 12 -6.37 51.50 40.67
N LEU A 13 -7.43 51.92 39.99
CA LEU A 13 -8.63 51.15 39.74
C LEU A 13 -8.28 49.88 38.98
N THR A 14 -8.48 48.72 39.59
CA THR A 14 -8.40 47.41 38.94
C THR A 14 -9.67 47.21 38.12
N ALA A 15 -9.60 47.47 36.81
CA ALA A 15 -10.61 47.00 35.88
C ALA A 15 -10.40 45.50 35.63
N CYS A 16 -11.31 44.68 36.17
CA CYS A 16 -11.40 43.26 35.85
C CYS A 16 -11.73 43.08 34.36
N VAL A 17 -10.75 42.68 33.55
CA VAL A 17 -11.01 42.20 32.18
C VAL A 17 -11.25 40.70 32.26
N ALA A 18 -12.47 40.27 31.92
CA ALA A 18 -12.83 38.86 31.82
C ALA A 18 -11.96 38.14 30.75
N PRO A 19 -11.53 36.88 30.97
CA PRO A 19 -10.78 36.15 29.96
C PRO A 19 -11.69 35.83 28.76
N THR A 20 -11.35 36.35 27.58
CA THR A 20 -11.97 35.90 26.33
C THR A 20 -11.67 34.41 26.10
N PRO A 21 -12.65 33.59 25.70
CA PRO A 21 -12.42 32.18 25.42
C PRO A 21 -11.46 32.05 24.25
N LYS A 22 -10.37 31.28 24.43
CA LYS A 22 -9.46 30.91 23.35
C LYS A 22 -10.27 30.22 22.27
N LYS A 23 -10.43 30.86 21.11
CA LYS A 23 -10.84 30.18 19.88
C LYS A 23 -9.86 29.03 19.66
N ASN A 24 -10.34 27.79 19.76
CA ASN A 24 -9.62 26.63 19.27
C ASN A 24 -9.40 26.88 17.77
N ALA A 25 -8.19 27.30 17.40
CA ALA A 25 -7.76 27.27 16.03
C ALA A 25 -7.83 25.80 15.61
N SER A 26 -8.82 25.46 14.79
CA SER A 26 -8.86 24.14 14.17
C SER A 26 -7.53 23.98 13.43
N LYS A 27 -6.80 22.92 13.77
CA LYS A 27 -5.64 22.48 13.01
C LYS A 27 -6.16 22.27 11.59
N LYS A 28 -5.84 23.19 10.67
CA LYS A 28 -6.02 22.96 9.24
C LYS A 28 -5.19 21.72 8.94
N SER A 29 -5.85 20.58 8.80
CA SER A 29 -5.24 19.37 8.30
C SER A 29 -4.69 19.72 6.92
N ASN A 30 -3.37 19.82 6.78
CA ASN A 30 -2.73 19.77 5.47
C ASN A 30 -2.90 18.33 4.99
N GLN A 31 -4.10 17.98 4.55
CA GLN A 31 -4.41 16.67 4.01
C GLN A 31 -3.69 16.59 2.67
N MET A 32 -2.60 15.82 2.64
CA MET A 32 -1.80 15.60 1.45
C MET A 32 -2.68 14.91 0.40
N VAL A 33 -3.03 15.61 -0.67
CA VAL A 33 -3.77 15.04 -1.80
C VAL A 33 -2.78 14.27 -2.66
N TYR A 34 -3.03 12.98 -2.88
CA TYR A 34 -2.23 12.18 -3.78
C TYR A 34 -2.75 12.31 -5.20
N LEU A 35 -1.92 12.81 -6.11
CA LEU A 35 -2.35 13.22 -7.46
C LEU A 35 -2.04 12.17 -8.55
N GLU A 36 -1.47 11.02 -8.21
CA GLU A 36 -1.33 9.95 -9.21
C GLU A 36 -2.73 9.49 -9.64
N LYS A 37 -2.93 9.44 -10.97
CA LYS A 37 -4.20 9.08 -11.58
C LYS A 37 -3.96 8.11 -12.71
N LEU A 38 -4.74 7.03 -12.76
CA LEU A 38 -4.79 6.15 -13.90
C LEU A 38 -5.51 6.86 -15.06
N ASP A 39 -4.86 6.90 -16.23
CA ASP A 39 -5.55 7.23 -17.47
C ASP A 39 -6.48 6.06 -17.82
N THR A 40 -7.75 6.19 -17.46
CA THR A 40 -8.74 5.12 -17.66
C THR A 40 -9.06 4.92 -19.14
N ALA A 41 -8.89 5.93 -20.00
CA ALA A 41 -9.09 5.77 -21.43
C ALA A 41 -7.99 4.92 -22.05
N ASP A 42 -6.72 5.20 -21.71
CA ASP A 42 -5.58 4.38 -22.12
C ASP A 42 -5.67 2.95 -21.55
N ALA A 43 -6.06 2.82 -20.28
CA ALA A 43 -6.28 1.52 -19.64
C ALA A 43 -7.32 0.66 -20.39
N ASN A 44 -8.51 1.21 -20.65
CA ASN A 44 -9.57 0.52 -21.38
C ASN A 44 -9.14 0.18 -22.81
N LYS A 45 -8.41 1.08 -23.47
CA LYS A 45 -7.87 0.83 -24.81
C LYS A 45 -6.91 -0.36 -24.81
N ARG A 46 -5.96 -0.42 -23.87
CA ARG A 46 -5.00 -1.54 -23.75
C ARG A 46 -5.71 -2.87 -23.48
N ILE A 47 -6.71 -2.88 -22.61
CA ILE A 47 -7.52 -4.07 -22.31
C ILE A 47 -8.19 -4.60 -23.58
N LEU A 48 -8.78 -3.71 -24.39
CA LEU A 48 -9.42 -4.10 -25.65
C LEU A 48 -8.41 -4.57 -26.69
N GLU A 49 -7.26 -3.92 -26.82
CA GLU A 49 -6.18 -4.32 -27.73
C GLU A 49 -5.60 -5.69 -27.35
N TYR A 50 -5.46 -5.95 -26.06
CA TYR A 50 -4.99 -7.23 -25.54
C TYR A 50 -5.99 -8.35 -25.86
N ARG A 51 -7.30 -8.14 -25.63
CA ARG A 51 -8.32 -9.13 -26.02
C ARG A 51 -8.28 -9.44 -27.51
N LYS A 52 -8.16 -8.43 -28.38
CA LYS A 52 -8.05 -8.67 -29.83
C LYS A 52 -6.82 -9.50 -30.20
N LYS A 53 -5.72 -9.32 -29.48
CA LYS A 53 -4.52 -10.15 -29.64
C LYS A 53 -4.80 -11.59 -29.22
N GLU A 54 -5.43 -11.82 -28.06
CA GLU A 54 -5.77 -13.16 -27.59
C GLU A 54 -6.71 -13.90 -28.57
N GLU A 55 -7.73 -13.21 -29.10
CA GLU A 55 -8.66 -13.74 -30.11
C GLU A 55 -7.95 -14.09 -31.42
N ALA A 56 -6.94 -13.31 -31.81
CA ALA A 56 -6.15 -13.60 -33.00
C ALA A 56 -5.18 -14.79 -32.80
N GLU A 57 -4.66 -14.96 -31.59
CA GLU A 57 -3.76 -16.06 -31.22
C GLU A 57 -4.52 -17.38 -30.97
N ASN A 58 -5.79 -17.30 -30.54
CA ASN A 58 -6.63 -18.44 -30.19
C ASN A 58 -7.98 -18.36 -30.92
N PRO A 59 -8.01 -18.51 -32.27
CA PRO A 59 -9.23 -18.29 -33.07
C PRO A 59 -10.35 -19.30 -32.78
N ASP A 60 -10.02 -20.45 -32.21
CA ASP A 60 -10.99 -21.49 -31.82
C ASP A 60 -11.55 -21.28 -30.39
N GLU A 61 -10.98 -20.34 -29.62
CA GLU A 61 -11.43 -20.04 -28.26
C GLU A 61 -12.56 -19.02 -28.28
N GLN A 62 -13.70 -19.39 -27.68
CA GLN A 62 -14.83 -18.48 -27.54
C GLN A 62 -14.77 -17.78 -26.19
N PHE A 63 -14.37 -16.51 -26.20
CA PHE A 63 -14.42 -15.68 -25.01
C PHE A 63 -15.87 -15.31 -24.66
N MET A 64 -16.39 -15.88 -23.57
CA MET A 64 -17.74 -15.57 -23.09
C MET A 64 -17.80 -14.23 -22.34
N ASP A 65 -16.71 -13.86 -21.69
CA ASP A 65 -16.62 -12.65 -20.86
C ASP A 65 -16.09 -11.46 -21.64
N SER A 66 -16.46 -10.26 -21.20
CA SER A 66 -15.92 -9.01 -21.74
C SER A 66 -14.41 -8.89 -21.46
N ALA A 67 -13.72 -8.11 -22.29
CA ALA A 67 -12.31 -7.79 -22.05
C ALA A 67 -12.17 -7.06 -20.70
N SER A 68 -11.49 -7.70 -19.75
CA SER A 68 -11.38 -7.23 -18.36
C SER A 68 -9.95 -7.04 -17.89
N TYR A 69 -8.94 -7.50 -18.64
CA TYR A 69 -7.54 -7.33 -18.27
C TYR A 69 -6.61 -7.20 -19.47
N CYS A 70 -5.37 -6.77 -19.20
CA CYS A 70 -4.24 -6.90 -20.09
C CYS A 70 -2.94 -7.12 -19.33
N GLU A 71 -1.98 -7.75 -20.02
CA GLU A 71 -0.61 -7.90 -19.57
C GLU A 71 0.36 -7.25 -20.58
N TYR A 72 1.37 -6.55 -20.06
CA TYR A 72 2.41 -5.93 -20.88
C TYR A 72 3.66 -5.64 -20.06
N THR A 73 4.80 -5.46 -20.74
CA THR A 73 6.01 -4.92 -20.13
C THR A 73 6.04 -3.40 -20.32
N ASP A 74 6.20 -2.63 -19.25
CA ASP A 74 6.32 -1.18 -19.33
C ASP A 74 7.71 -0.74 -19.83
N SER A 75 7.88 0.55 -20.10
CA SER A 75 9.15 1.11 -20.61
C SER A 75 10.32 0.98 -19.64
N MET A 76 10.05 0.67 -18.37
CA MET A 76 11.06 0.45 -17.34
C MET A 76 11.39 -1.05 -17.15
N GLY A 77 10.75 -1.93 -17.92
CA GLY A 77 10.99 -3.37 -17.86
C GLY A 77 10.16 -4.09 -16.79
N TYR A 78 9.15 -3.45 -16.20
CA TYR A 78 8.24 -4.13 -15.29
C TYR A 78 7.18 -4.89 -16.07
N GLU A 79 6.89 -6.11 -15.64
CA GLU A 79 5.69 -6.83 -15.99
C GLU A 79 4.50 -6.18 -15.29
N VAL A 80 3.51 -5.78 -16.08
CA VAL A 80 2.30 -5.12 -15.63
C VAL A 80 1.11 -6.01 -15.94
N TYR A 81 0.30 -6.25 -14.92
CA TYR A 81 -1.06 -6.77 -15.07
C TYR A 81 -2.03 -5.66 -14.70
N LEU A 82 -2.94 -5.32 -15.61
CA LEU A 82 -3.96 -4.29 -15.42
C LEU A 82 -5.33 -4.91 -15.66
N ALA A 83 -6.18 -4.88 -14.65
CA ALA A 83 -7.55 -5.37 -14.71
C ALA A 83 -8.57 -4.27 -14.40
N LYS A 84 -9.75 -4.42 -14.98
CA LYS A 84 -10.94 -3.61 -14.73
C LYS A 84 -12.02 -4.48 -14.10
N TYR A 85 -12.61 -3.96 -13.04
CA TYR A 85 -13.76 -4.51 -12.34
C TYR A 85 -14.91 -3.51 -12.37
N ASP A 86 -16.06 -3.90 -11.83
CA ASP A 86 -17.25 -3.04 -11.79
C ASP A 86 -17.05 -1.79 -10.92
N ASP A 87 -16.17 -1.86 -9.91
CA ASP A 87 -15.92 -0.80 -8.94
C ASP A 87 -14.60 -0.04 -9.19
N GLY A 88 -13.77 -0.47 -10.14
CA GLY A 88 -12.48 0.17 -10.37
C GLY A 88 -11.50 -0.61 -11.23
N TYR A 89 -10.22 -0.34 -10.98
CA TYR A 89 -9.10 -0.97 -11.67
C TYR A 89 -8.08 -1.49 -10.66
N LEU A 90 -7.45 -2.62 -10.99
CA LEU A 90 -6.27 -3.14 -10.30
C LEU A 90 -5.09 -3.04 -11.25
N LYS A 91 -3.98 -2.49 -10.77
CA LYS A 91 -2.69 -2.51 -11.48
C LYS A 91 -1.63 -3.14 -10.59
N ARG A 92 -1.12 -4.27 -11.04
CA ARG A 92 0.03 -4.97 -10.46
C ARG A 92 1.25 -4.69 -11.32
N ARG A 93 2.38 -4.35 -10.69
CA ARG A 93 3.64 -4.08 -11.39
C ARG A 93 4.82 -4.74 -10.68
N GLN A 94 5.59 -5.55 -11.39
CA GLN A 94 6.70 -6.33 -10.81
C GLN A 94 7.82 -6.55 -11.83
N ILE A 95 9.07 -6.62 -11.40
CA ILE A 95 10.17 -7.07 -12.27
C ILE A 95 10.17 -8.60 -12.27
N ASN A 96 10.33 -9.22 -13.44
CA ASN A 96 10.37 -10.69 -13.55
C ASN A 96 11.40 -11.29 -12.58
N GLY A 97 10.97 -12.27 -11.78
CA GLY A 97 11.80 -12.96 -10.80
C GLY A 97 12.12 -12.15 -9.54
N ALA A 98 11.63 -10.91 -9.41
CA ALA A 98 11.70 -10.17 -8.17
C ALA A 98 10.73 -10.77 -7.15
N LEU A 99 11.12 -10.78 -5.87
CA LEU A 99 10.27 -11.31 -4.79
C LEU A 99 9.09 -10.39 -4.47
N PHE A 100 9.20 -9.10 -4.79
CA PHE A 100 8.25 -8.07 -4.43
C PHE A 100 7.72 -7.35 -5.66
N GLY A 101 6.47 -6.90 -5.56
CA GLY A 101 5.83 -6.04 -6.56
C GLY A 101 4.99 -4.95 -5.91
N GLU A 102 4.51 -4.05 -6.74
CA GLU A 102 3.61 -2.96 -6.33
C GLU A 102 2.17 -3.30 -6.74
N LEU A 103 1.23 -3.03 -5.85
CA LEU A 103 -0.20 -3.15 -6.12
C LEU A 103 -0.87 -1.79 -5.96
N ARG A 104 -1.68 -1.41 -6.95
CA ARG A 104 -2.49 -0.20 -6.93
C ARG A 104 -3.92 -0.51 -7.32
N TYR A 105 -4.86 0.04 -6.56
CA TYR A 105 -6.29 0.05 -6.86
C TYR A 105 -6.71 1.46 -7.20
N TYR A 106 -7.56 1.61 -8.21
CA TYR A 106 -8.07 2.90 -8.64
C TYR A 106 -9.59 2.85 -8.73
N PHE A 107 -10.25 3.94 -8.34
CA PHE A 107 -11.67 4.13 -8.61
C PHE A 107 -11.94 4.23 -10.12
N LEU A 108 -13.20 4.08 -10.53
CA LEU A 108 -13.62 4.24 -11.92
C LEU A 108 -13.24 5.59 -12.54
N ASN A 109 -13.14 6.64 -11.72
CA ASN A 109 -12.72 7.98 -12.16
C ASN A 109 -11.21 8.08 -12.42
N GLY A 110 -10.43 7.02 -12.16
CA GLY A 110 -8.99 6.91 -12.30
C GLY A 110 -8.19 7.33 -11.07
N ASN A 111 -8.81 7.93 -10.05
CA ASN A 111 -8.12 8.35 -8.84
C ASN A 111 -7.68 7.13 -8.04
N LEU A 112 -6.52 7.22 -7.40
CA LEU A 112 -5.98 6.14 -6.60
C LEU A 112 -6.86 5.90 -5.38
N GLN A 113 -7.22 4.63 -5.17
CA GLN A 113 -7.99 4.16 -4.02
C GLN A 113 -7.07 3.55 -2.96
N GLN A 114 -6.11 2.73 -3.39
CA GLN A 114 -5.20 2.05 -2.47
C GLN A 114 -3.86 1.75 -3.15
N LEU A 115 -2.77 1.82 -2.39
CA LEU A 115 -1.45 1.39 -2.88
C LEU A 115 -0.66 0.70 -1.78
N GLY A 116 0.17 -0.27 -2.19
CA GLY A 116 1.14 -0.91 -1.32
C GLY A 116 2.06 -1.87 -2.06
N GLU A 117 2.93 -2.52 -1.29
CA GLU A 117 3.80 -3.58 -1.78
C GLU A 117 3.20 -4.94 -1.42
N TYR A 118 3.52 -5.96 -2.22
CA TYR A 118 3.19 -7.34 -1.91
C TYR A 118 4.41 -8.24 -2.17
N TYR A 119 4.54 -9.29 -1.37
CA TYR A 119 5.38 -10.42 -1.67
C TYR A 119 4.67 -11.25 -2.75
N SER A 120 5.35 -11.45 -3.86
CA SER A 120 4.79 -11.94 -5.13
C SER A 120 4.02 -13.26 -5.06
N ARG A 121 4.24 -14.04 -4.00
CA ARG A 121 3.62 -15.35 -3.83
C ARG A 121 2.44 -15.39 -2.86
N ASP A 122 2.22 -14.38 -2.00
CA ASP A 122 1.26 -14.59 -0.91
C ASP A 122 0.69 -13.33 -0.24
N PHE A 123 1.53 -12.45 0.32
CA PHE A 123 1.05 -11.46 1.31
C PHE A 123 1.38 -10.00 0.99
N GLU A 124 0.55 -9.09 1.49
CA GLU A 124 0.79 -7.65 1.50
C GLU A 124 1.90 -7.26 2.49
N CYS A 125 2.81 -6.36 2.11
CA CYS A 125 3.92 -5.88 2.94
C CYS A 125 4.16 -4.37 2.86
N GLY A 126 5.04 -3.88 3.72
CA GLY A 126 5.36 -2.46 3.81
C GLY A 126 4.18 -1.60 4.25
N ILE A 127 4.19 -0.35 3.79
CA ILE A 127 3.18 0.65 4.12
C ILE A 127 2.08 0.62 3.05
N TRP A 128 0.86 0.37 3.50
CA TRP A 128 -0.36 0.44 2.69
C TRP A 128 -1.11 1.72 2.97
N LYS A 129 -1.54 2.39 1.91
CA LYS A 129 -2.28 3.65 1.98
C LYS A 129 -3.62 3.52 1.29
N GLU A 130 -4.66 4.05 1.92
CA GLU A 130 -6.03 4.09 1.39
C GLU A 130 -6.48 5.55 1.27
N TYR A 131 -7.18 5.87 0.19
CA TYR A 131 -7.60 7.21 -0.18
C TYR A 131 -9.11 7.25 -0.50
N ASP A 132 -9.73 8.40 -0.30
CA ASP A 132 -11.08 8.65 -0.80
C ASP A 132 -11.09 8.93 -2.30
N ILE A 133 -12.29 9.02 -2.89
CA ILE A 133 -12.47 9.22 -4.32
C ILE A 133 -11.95 10.57 -4.80
N GLU A 134 -11.78 11.55 -3.91
CA GLU A 134 -11.17 12.85 -4.16
C GLU A 134 -9.63 12.84 -4.05
N GLY A 135 -9.03 11.74 -3.57
CA GLY A 135 -7.59 11.55 -3.45
C GLY A 135 -7.00 11.97 -2.10
N HIS A 136 -7.83 12.17 -1.07
CA HIS A 136 -7.35 12.43 0.27
C HIS A 136 -7.01 11.14 1.01
N LEU A 137 -5.88 11.14 1.71
CA LEU A 137 -5.46 10.00 2.54
C LEU A 137 -6.47 9.76 3.68
N LEU A 138 -7.00 8.54 3.73
CA LEU A 138 -7.91 8.06 4.78
C LEU A 138 -7.15 7.27 5.85
N LYS A 139 -6.22 6.40 5.41
CA LYS A 139 -5.57 5.43 6.28
C LYS A 139 -4.17 5.11 5.78
N GLU A 140 -3.27 4.89 6.73
CA GLU A 140 -1.93 4.34 6.48
C GLU A 140 -1.70 3.18 7.47
N VAL A 141 -1.33 2.01 6.96
CA VAL A 141 -1.10 0.79 7.75
C VAL A 141 0.25 0.21 7.39
N ASN A 142 1.13 0.07 8.38
CA ASN A 142 2.34 -0.72 8.21
C ASN A 142 2.00 -2.21 8.38
N LYS A 143 1.94 -2.95 7.27
CA LYS A 143 1.63 -4.39 7.26
C LYS A 143 2.74 -5.23 7.92
N ASP A 144 3.95 -4.68 8.02
CA ASP A 144 5.07 -5.35 8.70
C ASP A 144 5.11 -5.10 10.21
N GLU A 145 4.27 -4.18 10.72
CA GLU A 145 4.24 -3.78 12.12
C GLU A 145 4.06 -4.97 13.08
N PRO A 146 3.12 -5.92 12.84
CA PRO A 146 2.95 -7.06 13.73
C PRO A 146 4.19 -7.97 13.77
N TYR A 147 4.94 -8.05 12.68
CA TYR A 147 6.03 -9.02 12.50
C TYR A 147 7.39 -8.50 12.97
N LYS A 148 7.47 -7.38 13.70
CA LYS A 148 8.75 -6.77 14.11
C LYS A 148 9.66 -7.71 14.90
N GLN A 149 9.09 -8.59 15.74
CA GLN A 149 9.89 -9.52 16.54
C GLN A 149 10.60 -10.56 15.66
N PHE A 150 9.93 -11.09 14.65
CA PHE A 150 10.50 -11.96 13.62
C PHE A 150 10.30 -11.31 12.25
N SER A 151 11.14 -10.34 11.89
CA SER A 151 10.96 -9.54 10.68
C SER A 151 11.28 -10.30 9.39
N TRP A 152 10.91 -9.72 8.24
CA TRP A 152 11.33 -10.23 6.94
C TRP A 152 12.84 -10.43 6.83
N GLN A 153 13.66 -9.55 7.41
CA GLN A 153 15.12 -9.73 7.41
C GLN A 153 15.54 -11.01 8.16
N LYS A 154 14.81 -11.41 9.21
CA LYS A 154 15.06 -12.69 9.91
C LYS A 154 14.61 -13.89 9.06
N VAL A 155 13.52 -13.76 8.29
CA VAL A 155 13.11 -14.74 7.28
C VAL A 155 14.20 -14.90 6.20
N LEU A 156 14.74 -13.80 5.67
CA LEU A 156 15.84 -13.81 4.70
C LEU A 156 17.12 -14.47 5.27
N LEU A 157 17.46 -14.18 6.53
CA LEU A 157 18.59 -14.81 7.19
C LEU A 157 18.37 -16.32 7.40
N PHE A 158 17.16 -16.72 7.79
CA PHE A 158 16.80 -18.13 7.96
C PHE A 158 16.89 -18.90 6.63
N THR A 159 16.29 -18.36 5.58
CA THR A 159 16.26 -18.98 4.24
C THR A 159 17.67 -19.10 3.66
N LYS A 160 18.49 -18.05 3.78
CA LYS A 160 19.90 -18.11 3.41
C LYS A 160 20.69 -19.17 4.19
N LYS A 161 20.48 -19.28 5.51
CA LYS A 161 21.17 -20.28 6.35
C LYS A 161 20.80 -21.72 5.97
N LYS A 162 19.59 -21.92 5.46
CA LYS A 162 19.04 -23.22 5.08
C LYS A 162 19.19 -23.54 3.58
N ASP A 163 19.82 -22.65 2.83
CA ASP A 163 19.95 -22.73 1.36
C ASP A 163 18.58 -22.91 0.67
N ILE A 164 17.59 -22.15 1.14
CA ILE A 164 16.23 -22.15 0.59
C ILE A 164 16.17 -21.15 -0.56
N ASP A 165 15.77 -21.63 -1.72
CA ASP A 165 15.49 -20.80 -2.89
C ASP A 165 14.06 -20.25 -2.82
N LEU A 166 13.95 -18.94 -2.56
CA LEU A 166 12.66 -18.24 -2.48
C LEU A 166 11.95 -18.10 -3.84
N ASN A 167 12.68 -18.34 -4.93
CA ASN A 167 12.13 -18.36 -6.29
C ASN A 167 11.72 -19.77 -6.75
N ASP A 168 12.02 -20.83 -5.99
CA ASP A 168 11.49 -22.17 -6.27
C ASP A 168 9.97 -22.17 -6.08
N GLU A 169 9.25 -22.66 -7.08
CA GLU A 169 7.78 -22.73 -7.07
C GLU A 169 7.22 -23.61 -5.94
N ARG A 170 8.05 -24.50 -5.38
CA ARG A 170 7.70 -25.37 -4.24
C ARG A 170 8.13 -24.78 -2.91
N THR A 171 8.66 -23.55 -2.89
CA THR A 171 8.90 -22.79 -1.67
C THR A 171 7.71 -21.89 -1.40
N TYR A 172 7.08 -22.07 -0.25
CA TYR A 172 6.04 -21.20 0.26
C TYR A 172 6.59 -20.38 1.42
N VAL A 173 6.29 -19.08 1.39
CA VAL A 173 6.52 -18.17 2.50
C VAL A 173 5.27 -17.33 2.65
N GLY A 174 4.57 -17.56 3.75
CA GLY A 174 3.37 -16.84 4.11
C GLY A 174 3.42 -16.24 5.49
N ARG A 175 2.46 -15.36 5.77
CA ARG A 175 2.30 -14.76 7.09
C ARG A 175 0.86 -14.42 7.40
N TYR A 176 0.49 -14.55 8.67
CA TYR A 176 -0.86 -14.27 9.14
C TYR A 176 -0.85 -13.92 10.63
N ILE A 177 -1.96 -13.36 11.11
CA ILE A 177 -2.23 -13.20 12.53
C ILE A 177 -3.18 -14.34 12.94
N ASP A 178 -2.80 -15.14 13.92
CA ASP A 178 -3.64 -16.25 14.37
C ASP A 178 -4.83 -15.80 15.24
N GLU A 179 -5.69 -16.74 15.65
CA GLU A 179 -6.87 -16.49 16.49
C GLU A 179 -6.53 -15.91 17.88
N SER A 180 -5.29 -16.11 18.35
CA SER A 180 -4.76 -15.55 19.60
C SER A 180 -4.06 -14.20 19.41
N ASN A 181 -4.18 -13.60 18.22
CA ASN A 181 -3.56 -12.34 17.83
C ASN A 181 -2.02 -12.39 17.82
N ILE A 182 -1.45 -13.56 17.51
CA ILE A 182 0.00 -13.78 17.40
C ILE A 182 0.42 -13.70 15.93
N PRO A 183 1.45 -12.90 15.59
CA PRO A 183 1.99 -12.83 14.24
C PRO A 183 2.82 -14.06 13.90
N CYS A 184 2.41 -14.77 12.87
CA CYS A 184 3.00 -16.04 12.44
C CYS A 184 3.64 -15.92 11.06
N TRP A 185 4.78 -16.58 10.89
CA TRP A 185 5.37 -16.88 9.58
C TRP A 185 5.25 -18.38 9.33
N ASP A 186 4.80 -18.73 8.13
CA ASP A 186 4.80 -20.10 7.64
C ASP A 186 5.79 -20.20 6.48
N ILE A 187 6.73 -21.15 6.59
CA ILE A 187 7.81 -21.34 5.62
C ILE A 187 7.92 -22.84 5.35
N SER A 188 7.58 -23.27 4.14
CA SER A 188 7.76 -24.64 3.70
C SER A 188 8.55 -24.68 2.40
N TRP A 189 9.41 -25.68 2.25
CA TRP A 189 10.25 -25.85 1.06
C TRP A 189 10.61 -27.32 0.88
N HIS A 190 10.92 -27.70 -0.36
CA HIS A 190 11.44 -29.01 -0.67
C HIS A 190 12.97 -29.00 -0.61
N LYS A 191 13.56 -29.91 0.18
CA LYS A 191 15.01 -30.09 0.21
C LYS A 191 15.48 -30.66 -1.13
N LYS A 192 16.33 -29.93 -1.85
CA LYS A 192 16.98 -30.42 -3.07
C LYS A 192 17.79 -31.69 -2.74
N GLY A 193 17.44 -32.83 -3.36
CA GLY A 193 18.24 -34.07 -3.31
C GLY A 193 17.65 -35.25 -2.54
N GLU A 194 16.51 -35.13 -1.85
CA GLU A 194 15.78 -36.28 -1.30
C GLU A 194 14.58 -36.58 -2.20
N GLY A 195 14.87 -37.16 -3.38
CA GLY A 195 13.82 -37.81 -4.15
C GLY A 195 13.24 -38.94 -3.31
N PHE A 196 11.92 -38.97 -3.15
CA PHE A 196 11.23 -40.19 -2.74
C PHE A 196 11.53 -41.25 -3.80
N ARG A 197 12.45 -42.15 -3.50
CA ARG A 197 12.52 -43.43 -4.21
C ARG A 197 11.28 -44.21 -3.77
N SER A 198 10.25 -44.13 -4.61
CA SER A 198 9.13 -45.08 -4.63
C SER A 198 9.65 -46.50 -4.83
#